data_AF-A0A9W6ZXB7-F1
#
_entry.id   AF-A0A9W6ZXB7-F1
#
_cell.length_a   1.000
_cell.length_b   1.000
_cell.length_c   1.000
_cell.angle_alpha   90.00
_cell.angle_beta   90.00
_cell.angle_gamma   90.00
#
_symmetry.space_group_name_H-M   'P 1'
#
loop_
_entity.id
_entity.type
_entity.pdbx_description
1 polymer ?
#
loop_
_entity_poly.entity_id
_entity_poly.type
_entity_poly.pdbx_seq_one_letter_code
_entity_poly.pdbx_strand_id
1 'polypeptide(L)'
;RETDFVVGLDGAVEAWVREGGGEWLEKYVWDGMTTEGDLKRLVGGGKVDVDGLVGIVRRGRGGERTAFKLLSVVAAEGGRVQEEVGDDEMDMICDLVEVGREGWGVEEREDLEDCVEEAVKVLPRGVREMMEEGEGGLSMGGGASGGGKGGLEGLVGRVMTWLLVCEWVEGAEKRGLVGGYVGATGIVERLLGGVIGKMIEEGWDGEGGGGGMGCMEYGRGGWKEEEVFELCLNGFTRALEVLPGLVREWWTGCGDRGVKEAVLAFVEKQASKVVLGKEMGKIVGAGRETLGEMNVKGSIVSGEITATYVQDEVELCVVVKAPKAFPLRNVEVDASRGGGSGGQGIRWGLMMNCSLQQGSGGILDALLLWKDNIEAEYEGVEPCPICYAILHPDTRSKPGLECKTCHNKFHKRCLVQWFQQKQTNACVICQQPIEIAHGKRGR
;
A
#
# COMPACT_ATOMS: atom_id res chain seq x y z
N ARG A 1 8.80 31.96 13.19
CA ARG A 1 9.63 31.06 14.02
C ARG A 1 9.88 29.84 13.17
N GLU A 2 11.12 29.60 12.77
CA GLU A 2 11.54 28.43 12.01
C GLU A 2 12.26 27.51 12.99
N THR A 3 11.96 26.22 12.96
CA THR A 3 12.60 25.22 13.82
C THR A 3 13.19 24.16 12.91
N ASP A 4 14.49 23.87 13.04
CA ASP A 4 15.22 22.77 12.40
C ASP A 4 15.53 21.69 13.43
N PHE A 5 15.64 20.44 12.97
CA PHE A 5 15.97 19.31 13.83
C PHE A 5 17.21 18.60 13.31
N VAL A 6 18.18 18.35 14.19
CA VAL A 6 19.38 17.55 13.92
C VAL A 6 19.37 16.37 14.87
N VAL A 7 19.32 15.15 14.33
CA VAL A 7 19.48 13.94 15.16
C VAL A 7 20.95 13.54 15.13
N GLY A 8 21.57 13.56 16.31
CA GLY A 8 22.93 13.07 16.51
C GLY A 8 23.03 11.57 16.26
N LEU A 9 24.22 11.10 15.88
CA LEU A 9 24.50 9.66 15.68
C LEU A 9 24.34 8.83 16.98
N ASP A 10 24.28 9.48 18.13
CA ASP A 10 23.98 8.88 19.44
C ASP A 10 22.48 8.77 19.73
N GLY A 11 21.62 9.29 18.86
CA GLY A 11 20.17 9.34 19.03
C GLY A 11 19.64 10.53 19.82
N ALA A 12 20.51 11.48 20.18
CA ALA A 12 20.08 12.76 20.73
C ALA A 12 19.39 13.59 19.65
N VAL A 13 18.21 14.13 19.95
CA VAL A 13 17.50 15.05 19.05
C VAL A 13 17.85 16.47 19.48
N GLU A 14 18.50 17.22 18.59
CA GLU A 14 18.74 18.65 18.75
C GLU A 14 17.69 19.44 17.96
N ALA A 15 16.81 20.18 18.65
CA ALA A 15 15.93 21.14 17.98
C ALA A 15 16.55 22.55 18.06
N TRP A 16 16.69 23.19 16.91
CA TRP A 16 17.20 24.54 16.73
C TRP A 16 16.05 25.46 16.34
N VAL A 17 15.84 26.56 17.04
CA VAL A 17 14.74 27.50 16.75
C VAL A 17 15.29 28.89 16.42
N ARG A 18 14.82 29.51 15.34
CA ARG A 18 15.12 30.91 14.97
C ARG A 18 13.86 31.72 14.73
N GLU A 19 13.90 33.02 14.99
CA GLU A 19 12.82 33.95 14.63
C GLU A 19 13.24 34.84 13.45
N GLY A 20 12.46 34.79 12.37
CA GLY A 20 12.52 35.76 11.27
C GLY A 20 13.89 35.96 10.63
N GLY A 21 14.42 34.95 9.93
CA GLY A 21 15.68 35.06 9.17
C GLY A 21 16.95 35.34 9.98
N GLY A 22 16.85 35.43 11.32
CA GLY A 22 17.97 35.65 12.24
C GLY A 22 18.79 34.39 12.54
N GLU A 23 19.76 34.53 13.45
CA GLU A 23 20.58 33.41 13.95
C GLU A 23 19.75 32.40 14.75
N TRP A 24 20.22 31.16 14.87
CA TRP A 24 19.55 30.11 15.65
C TRP A 24 19.69 30.39 17.15
N LEU A 25 18.55 30.54 17.85
CA LEU A 25 18.45 31.13 19.18
C LEU A 25 18.33 30.11 20.32
N GLU A 26 17.77 28.92 20.09
CA GLU A 26 17.51 27.92 21.15
C GLU A 26 17.95 26.52 20.74
N LYS A 27 18.70 25.82 21.61
CA LYS A 27 19.14 24.42 21.47
C LYS A 27 18.40 23.56 22.52
N TYR A 28 17.57 22.64 22.06
CA TYR A 28 16.97 21.61 22.92
C TYR A 28 17.58 20.26 22.62
N VAL A 29 18.20 19.62 23.61
CA VAL A 29 18.75 18.26 23.50
C VAL A 29 17.82 17.33 24.28
N TRP A 30 17.13 16.41 23.60
CA TRP A 30 16.46 15.32 24.30
C TRP A 30 17.37 14.11 24.44
N ASP A 31 17.56 13.69 25.68
CA ASP A 31 18.23 12.45 26.04
C ASP A 31 17.16 11.39 26.39
N GLY A 32 16.77 10.58 25.41
CA GLY A 32 15.76 9.53 25.57
C GLY A 32 14.31 9.95 25.25
N MET A 33 13.45 8.92 25.13
CA MET A 33 12.08 8.99 24.58
C MET A 33 11.26 10.17 25.11
N THR A 34 11.07 11.17 24.25
CA THR A 34 9.96 12.11 24.32
C THR A 34 8.69 11.35 23.90
N THR A 35 7.61 11.46 24.67
CA THR A 35 6.37 10.72 24.42
C THR A 35 5.81 11.04 23.02
N GLU A 36 4.89 10.22 22.48
CA GLU A 36 4.24 10.51 21.18
C GLU A 36 3.65 11.93 21.14
N GLY A 37 3.12 12.40 22.28
CA GLY A 37 2.61 13.77 22.43
C GLY A 37 3.68 14.86 22.36
N ASP A 38 4.90 14.58 22.84
CA ASP A 38 6.03 15.49 22.72
C ASP A 38 6.54 15.53 21.27
N LEU A 39 6.65 14.37 20.60
CA LEU A 39 7.02 14.27 19.18
C LEU A 39 6.02 15.03 18.29
N LYS A 40 4.72 14.92 18.55
CA LYS A 40 3.68 15.68 17.83
C LYS A 40 3.80 17.19 18.04
N ARG A 41 4.09 17.64 19.26
CA ARG A 41 4.37 19.07 19.54
C ARG A 41 5.61 19.57 18.79
N LEU A 42 6.56 18.68 18.54
CA LEU A 42 7.80 19.00 17.84
C LEU A 42 7.59 19.15 16.35
N VAL A 43 6.92 18.19 15.73
CA VAL A 43 6.52 18.27 14.32
C VAL A 43 5.60 19.48 14.07
N GLY A 44 4.67 19.77 14.99
CA GLY A 44 3.74 20.91 14.87
C GLY A 44 4.36 22.31 14.99
N GLY A 45 5.66 22.42 15.32
CA GLY A 45 6.35 23.70 15.56
C GLY A 45 7.50 24.03 14.59
N GLY A 46 7.78 23.22 13.57
CA GLY A 46 9.02 23.30 12.78
C GLY A 46 9.03 22.65 11.40
N LYS A 47 10.11 22.90 10.63
CA LYS A 47 10.48 22.12 9.45
C LYS A 47 11.36 20.96 9.92
N VAL A 48 10.97 19.73 9.61
CA VAL A 48 11.76 18.54 9.94
C VAL A 48 12.66 18.23 8.74
N ASP A 49 13.96 18.05 8.97
CA ASP A 49 14.89 17.52 7.95
C ASP A 49 14.62 16.04 7.72
N VAL A 50 13.64 15.76 6.85
CA VAL A 50 13.18 14.40 6.55
C VAL A 50 14.31 13.59 5.93
N ASP A 51 15.08 14.15 5.01
CA ASP A 51 16.14 13.43 4.30
C ASP A 51 17.33 13.11 5.21
N GLY A 52 17.70 14.03 6.10
CA GLY A 52 18.72 13.78 7.13
C GLY A 52 18.31 12.65 8.08
N LEU A 53 17.05 12.64 8.55
CA LEU A 53 16.51 11.57 9.40
C LEU A 53 16.48 10.22 8.69
N VAL A 54 16.05 10.22 7.43
CA VAL A 54 16.03 9.03 6.57
C VAL A 54 17.45 8.45 6.44
N GLY A 55 18.45 9.31 6.21
CA GLY A 55 19.86 8.91 6.16
C GLY A 55 20.39 8.34 7.49
N ILE A 56 19.84 8.74 8.63
CA ILE A 56 20.17 8.15 9.94
C ILE A 56 19.55 6.76 10.08
N VAL A 57 18.27 6.60 9.74
CA VAL A 57 17.58 5.30 9.75
C VAL A 57 18.31 4.30 8.87
N ARG A 58 18.62 4.67 7.61
CA ARG A 58 19.31 3.82 6.64
C ARG A 58 20.65 3.29 7.16
N ARG A 59 21.43 4.15 7.83
CA ARG A 59 22.78 3.79 8.31
C ARG A 59 22.75 2.77 9.45
N GLY A 60 21.67 2.71 10.24
CA GLY A 60 21.51 1.72 11.32
C GLY A 60 22.63 1.74 12.36
N ARG A 61 23.29 2.88 12.57
CA ARG A 61 24.46 3.03 13.45
C ARG A 61 24.21 4.11 14.50
N GLY A 62 23.27 3.86 15.39
CA GLY A 62 22.88 4.75 16.49
C GLY A 62 21.87 5.81 16.06
N GLY A 63 20.89 6.07 16.92
CA GLY A 63 19.83 7.05 16.68
C GLY A 63 18.73 6.65 15.69
N GLU A 64 18.85 5.53 14.98
CA GLU A 64 17.89 5.06 13.98
C GLU A 64 16.50 4.83 14.57
N ARG A 65 16.41 4.38 15.83
CA ARG A 65 15.15 4.15 16.56
C ARG A 65 14.39 5.46 16.79
N THR A 66 15.11 6.52 17.15
CA THR A 66 14.53 7.84 17.39
C THR A 66 14.14 8.50 16.07
N ALA A 67 15.03 8.44 15.06
CA ALA A 67 14.76 8.98 13.74
C ALA A 67 13.55 8.29 13.08
N PHE A 68 13.44 6.97 13.20
CA PHE A 68 12.27 6.22 12.71
C PHE A 68 10.98 6.67 13.38
N LYS A 69 10.94 6.78 14.71
CA LYS A 69 9.75 7.25 15.43
C LYS A 69 9.32 8.66 15.00
N LEU A 70 10.26 9.57 14.83
CA LEU A 70 9.99 10.92 14.32
C LEU A 70 9.38 10.87 12.92
N LEU A 71 9.99 10.11 12.01
CA LEU A 71 9.51 9.96 10.64
C LEU A 71 8.14 9.28 10.57
N SER A 72 7.85 8.29 11.43
CA SER A 72 6.51 7.69 11.52
C SER A 72 5.45 8.70 11.94
N VAL A 73 5.76 9.62 12.86
CA VAL A 73 4.83 10.71 13.24
C VAL A 73 4.65 11.68 12.08
N VAL A 74 5.73 12.06 11.38
CA VAL A 74 5.66 12.91 10.19
C VAL A 74 4.78 12.28 9.10
N ALA A 75 4.93 10.98 8.85
CA ALA A 75 4.11 10.24 7.90
C ALA A 75 2.62 10.24 8.33
N ALA A 76 2.34 10.00 9.61
CA ALA A 76 0.98 9.91 10.14
C ALA A 76 0.22 11.26 10.11
N GLU A 77 0.90 12.39 10.29
CA GLU A 77 0.32 13.73 10.22
C GLU A 77 0.13 14.22 8.77
N GLY A 78 0.32 13.35 7.78
CA GLY A 78 0.21 13.70 6.36
C GLY A 78 1.28 14.71 5.94
N GLY A 79 2.48 14.60 6.53
CA GLY A 79 3.61 15.50 6.35
C GLY A 79 3.85 15.78 4.88
N ARG A 80 3.38 16.94 4.43
CA ARG A 80 3.52 17.41 3.05
C ARG A 80 5.00 17.65 2.78
N VAL A 81 5.63 16.74 2.06
CA VAL A 81 6.81 17.07 1.26
C VAL A 81 6.28 17.75 0.00
N GLN A 82 5.92 19.02 0.11
CA GLN A 82 5.64 19.83 -1.08
C GLN A 82 6.97 20.25 -1.70
N GLU A 83 7.57 19.33 -2.45
CA GLU A 83 8.57 19.67 -3.45
C GLU A 83 7.84 19.89 -4.78
N GLU A 84 7.96 21.08 -5.34
CA GLU A 84 7.71 21.26 -6.77
C GLU A 84 8.87 20.57 -7.49
N VAL A 85 8.58 19.44 -8.14
CA VAL A 85 9.55 18.75 -8.98
C VAL A 85 9.39 19.25 -10.40
N GLY A 86 10.49 19.70 -11.00
CA GLY A 86 10.50 20.19 -12.37
C GLY A 86 10.36 19.03 -13.36
N ASP A 87 9.85 19.33 -14.56
CA ASP A 87 9.62 18.34 -15.62
C ASP A 87 10.88 17.50 -15.92
N ASP A 88 12.07 18.12 -15.93
CA ASP A 88 13.35 17.44 -16.17
C ASP A 88 13.68 16.37 -15.10
N GLU A 89 13.30 16.60 -13.83
CA GLU A 89 13.52 15.64 -12.74
C GLU A 89 12.48 14.52 -12.78
N MET A 90 11.26 14.82 -13.19
CA MET A 90 10.23 13.80 -13.44
C MET A 90 10.64 12.84 -14.55
N ASP A 91 11.10 13.38 -15.69
CA ASP A 91 11.58 12.59 -16.82
C ASP A 91 12.74 11.68 -16.41
N MET A 92 13.67 12.20 -15.62
CA MET A 92 14.79 11.43 -15.10
C MET A 92 14.33 10.26 -14.20
N ILE A 93 13.33 10.48 -13.34
CA ILE A 93 12.79 9.43 -12.47
C ILE A 93 12.07 8.36 -13.30
N CYS A 94 11.24 8.76 -14.27
CA CYS A 94 10.58 7.84 -15.18
C CYS A 94 11.61 6.95 -15.92
N ASP A 95 12.64 7.56 -16.50
CA ASP A 95 13.70 6.84 -17.21
C ASP A 95 14.44 5.85 -16.29
N LEU A 96 14.76 6.23 -15.05
CA LEU A 96 15.40 5.34 -14.07
C LEU A 96 14.55 4.11 -13.76
N VAL A 97 13.24 4.33 -13.56
CA VAL A 97 12.29 3.26 -13.24
C VAL A 97 12.10 2.31 -14.43
N GLU A 98 11.99 2.85 -15.64
CA GLU A 98 11.81 2.06 -16.85
C GLU A 98 13.01 1.22 -17.23
N VAL A 99 14.23 1.74 -17.05
CA VAL A 99 15.46 0.95 -17.22
C VAL A 99 15.45 -0.26 -16.28
N GLY A 100 14.83 -0.14 -15.10
CA GLY A 100 14.62 -1.26 -14.16
C GLY A 100 13.59 -2.32 -14.61
N ARG A 101 12.81 -2.05 -15.65
CA ARG A 101 11.70 -2.87 -16.16
C ARG A 101 11.81 -3.02 -17.69
N GLU A 102 12.86 -3.71 -18.16
CA GLU A 102 13.06 -3.97 -19.59
C GLU A 102 11.80 -4.60 -20.23
N GLY A 103 11.21 -3.90 -21.20
CA GLY A 103 10.09 -4.41 -22.01
C GLY A 103 8.77 -3.65 -21.88
N TRP A 104 8.72 -2.55 -21.11
CA TRP A 104 7.52 -1.71 -21.05
C TRP A 104 7.25 -0.95 -22.36
N GLY A 105 5.99 -0.94 -22.78
CA GLY A 105 5.50 -0.19 -23.95
C GLY A 105 5.12 1.26 -23.62
N VAL A 106 4.67 2.00 -24.65
CA VAL A 106 4.33 3.44 -24.53
C VAL A 106 3.20 3.69 -23.52
N GLU A 107 2.18 2.84 -23.46
CA GLU A 107 1.05 3.01 -22.51
C GLU A 107 1.45 2.72 -21.05
N GLU A 108 2.32 1.74 -20.81
CA GLU A 108 2.86 1.46 -19.47
C GLU A 108 3.74 2.63 -18.98
N ARG A 109 4.37 3.35 -19.91
CA ARG A 109 5.09 4.60 -19.67
C ARG A 109 4.16 5.74 -19.24
N GLU A 110 3.07 5.95 -19.98
CA GLU A 110 2.08 6.98 -19.65
C GLU A 110 1.39 6.69 -18.30
N ASP A 111 1.07 5.43 -18.00
CA ASP A 111 0.53 5.04 -16.70
C ASP A 111 1.54 5.23 -15.56
N LEU A 112 2.84 5.15 -15.84
CA LEU A 112 3.90 5.40 -14.87
C LEU A 112 4.05 6.89 -14.53
N GLU A 113 3.94 7.79 -15.50
CA GLU A 113 4.07 9.24 -15.28
C GLU A 113 3.10 9.73 -14.20
N ASP A 114 1.81 9.36 -14.30
CA ASP A 114 0.79 9.67 -13.28
C ASP A 114 1.15 9.08 -11.90
N CYS A 115 1.78 7.89 -11.88
CA CYS A 115 2.24 7.25 -10.65
C CYS A 115 3.41 7.98 -10.01
N VAL A 116 4.41 8.39 -10.80
CA VAL A 116 5.57 9.17 -10.35
C VAL A 116 5.10 10.54 -9.84
N GLU A 117 4.20 11.20 -10.57
CA GLU A 117 3.69 12.53 -10.20
C GLU A 117 3.01 12.51 -8.83
N GLU A 118 2.23 11.46 -8.56
CA GLU A 118 1.61 11.29 -7.26
C GLU A 118 2.62 10.88 -6.18
N ALA A 119 3.55 9.97 -6.51
CA ALA A 119 4.55 9.51 -5.57
C ALA A 119 5.46 10.64 -5.09
N VAL A 120 5.90 11.54 -5.97
CA VAL A 120 6.74 12.68 -5.66
C VAL A 120 6.09 13.66 -4.68
N LYS A 121 4.76 13.82 -4.75
CA LYS A 121 4.00 14.70 -3.84
C LYS A 121 3.88 14.14 -2.42
N VAL A 122 4.06 12.83 -2.27
CA VAL A 122 3.79 12.11 -1.02
C VAL A 122 5.07 11.59 -0.38
N LEU A 123 5.99 11.06 -1.18
CA LEU A 123 7.21 10.41 -0.73
C LEU A 123 8.38 11.40 -0.68
N PRO A 124 9.07 11.51 0.46
CA PRO A 124 10.27 12.34 0.56
C PRO A 124 11.34 11.93 -0.46
N ARG A 125 12.09 12.90 -0.97
CA ARG A 125 13.16 12.68 -1.94
C ARG A 125 14.14 11.59 -1.52
N GLY A 126 14.65 11.65 -0.29
CA GLY A 126 15.58 10.64 0.21
C GLY A 126 14.96 9.24 0.24
N VAL A 127 13.65 9.12 0.46
CA VAL A 127 12.91 7.85 0.40
C VAL A 127 12.82 7.32 -1.03
N ARG A 128 12.51 8.20 -2.00
CA ARG A 128 12.48 7.87 -3.42
C ARG A 128 13.84 7.41 -3.92
N GLU A 129 14.88 8.20 -3.67
CA GLU A 129 16.26 7.89 -4.06
C GLU A 129 16.69 6.51 -3.56
N MET A 130 16.35 6.13 -2.32
CA MET A 130 16.68 4.80 -1.78
C MET A 130 15.97 3.63 -2.47
N MET A 131 14.75 3.84 -2.97
CA MET A 131 14.02 2.81 -3.71
C MET A 131 14.54 2.69 -5.15
N GLU A 132 14.87 3.82 -5.76
CA GLU A 132 15.43 3.91 -7.12
C GLU A 132 16.89 3.42 -7.19
N GLU A 133 17.67 3.63 -6.13
CA GLU A 133 19.04 3.14 -6.01
C GLU A 133 19.07 1.60 -6.15
N GLY A 134 19.88 1.13 -7.11
CA GLY A 134 20.14 -0.28 -7.41
C GLY A 134 20.85 -1.00 -6.25
N GLU A 135 22.08 -1.48 -6.49
CA GLU A 135 22.86 -2.28 -5.53
C GLU A 135 23.24 -1.55 -4.22
N GLY A 136 23.10 -0.22 -4.17
CA GLY A 136 23.38 0.61 -2.98
C GLY A 136 22.16 1.00 -2.13
N GLY A 137 20.94 0.84 -2.65
CA GLY A 137 19.68 1.30 -2.04
C GLY A 137 19.12 0.35 -0.99
N LEU A 138 17.80 0.13 -1.00
CA LEU A 138 17.18 -0.95 -0.19
C LEU A 138 17.41 -2.35 -0.77
N SER A 139 18.09 -2.46 -1.92
CA SER A 139 18.45 -3.72 -2.54
C SER A 139 19.44 -4.53 -1.71
N MET A 140 19.35 -5.85 -1.87
CA MET A 140 20.29 -6.83 -1.32
C MET A 140 21.25 -7.38 -2.38
N GLY A 141 21.01 -7.13 -3.67
CA GLY A 141 21.88 -7.55 -4.77
C GLY A 141 22.99 -6.54 -4.96
N GLY A 142 24.22 -6.89 -4.57
CA GLY A 142 25.39 -6.03 -4.65
C GLY A 142 26.51 -6.53 -3.76
N GLY A 143 27.54 -7.11 -4.38
CA GLY A 143 28.59 -7.86 -3.71
C GLY A 143 29.25 -7.14 -2.53
N ALA A 144 29.24 -7.81 -1.38
CA ALA A 144 30.21 -7.61 -0.31
C ALA A 144 31.63 -7.92 -0.85
N SER A 145 32.22 -6.99 -1.59
CA SER A 145 33.66 -6.99 -1.90
C SER A 145 34.49 -6.43 -0.75
N GLY A 146 33.87 -6.10 0.39
CA GLY A 146 34.53 -5.95 1.68
C GLY A 146 34.25 -7.18 2.53
N GLY A 147 35.24 -8.08 2.67
CA GLY A 147 35.18 -9.24 3.54
C GLY A 147 35.03 -8.86 5.02
N GLY A 148 33.79 -8.60 5.43
CA GLY A 148 33.39 -8.41 6.82
C GLY A 148 32.08 -9.15 7.05
N LYS A 149 31.95 -9.81 8.20
CA LYS A 149 30.70 -10.39 8.70
C LYS A 149 29.57 -9.34 8.67
N GLY A 150 28.82 -9.26 7.58
CA GLY A 150 27.58 -8.48 7.50
C GLY A 150 26.42 -9.38 7.89
N GLY A 151 26.22 -9.59 9.20
CA GLY A 151 25.08 -10.35 9.72
C GLY A 151 23.75 -9.59 9.55
N LEU A 152 22.69 -10.10 10.18
CA LEU A 152 21.35 -9.51 10.22
C LEU A 152 21.33 -8.01 10.58
N GLU A 153 22.29 -7.51 11.38
CA GLU A 153 22.39 -6.09 11.76
C GLU A 153 22.42 -5.13 10.55
N GLY A 154 22.98 -5.55 9.41
CA GLY A 154 22.98 -4.75 8.17
C GLY A 154 21.61 -4.63 7.49
N LEU A 155 20.59 -5.37 7.95
CA LEU A 155 19.22 -5.30 7.43
C LEU A 155 18.37 -4.25 8.15
N VAL A 156 18.71 -3.92 9.40
CA VAL A 156 17.90 -3.08 10.28
C VAL A 156 17.49 -1.77 9.59
N GLY A 157 18.47 -0.99 9.14
CA GLY A 157 18.20 0.31 8.53
C GLY A 157 17.36 0.21 7.25
N ARG A 158 17.53 -0.86 6.46
CA ARG A 158 16.75 -1.11 5.24
C ARG A 158 15.30 -1.47 5.56
N VAL A 159 15.08 -2.38 6.52
CA VAL A 159 13.74 -2.78 6.93
C VAL A 159 13.00 -1.64 7.63
N MET A 160 13.67 -0.87 8.48
CA MET A 160 13.07 0.32 9.10
C MET A 160 12.71 1.38 8.07
N THR A 161 13.55 1.59 7.07
CA THR A 161 13.22 2.49 5.96
C THR A 161 11.99 1.99 5.19
N TRP A 162 11.92 0.70 4.88
CA TRP A 162 10.76 0.09 4.24
C TRP A 162 9.48 0.26 5.05
N LEU A 163 9.56 0.09 6.37
CA LEU A 163 8.42 0.34 7.26
C LEU A 163 7.91 1.77 7.12
N LEU A 164 8.81 2.75 6.97
CA LEU A 164 8.39 4.13 6.72
C LEU A 164 7.73 4.30 5.34
N VAL A 165 8.26 3.66 4.28
CA VAL A 165 7.60 3.62 2.95
C VAL A 165 6.16 3.13 3.10
N CYS A 166 5.94 2.04 3.84
CA CYS A 166 4.61 1.53 4.12
C CYS A 166 3.71 2.57 4.83
N GLU A 167 4.24 3.33 5.80
CA GLU A 167 3.48 4.39 6.49
C GLU A 167 3.07 5.51 5.52
N TRP A 168 3.97 6.02 4.67
CA TRP A 168 3.61 7.07 3.71
C TRP A 168 2.64 6.58 2.63
N VAL A 169 2.83 5.38 2.11
CA VAL A 169 1.88 4.78 1.14
C VAL A 169 0.51 4.61 1.78
N GLU A 170 0.43 4.19 3.05
CA GLU A 170 -0.83 4.10 3.79
C GLU A 170 -1.40 5.50 4.09
N GLY A 171 -0.59 6.53 4.28
CA GLY A 171 -1.06 7.91 4.44
C GLY A 171 -1.56 8.59 3.15
N ALA A 172 -1.20 8.07 1.98
CA ALA A 172 -1.50 8.68 0.69
C ALA A 172 -3.01 8.69 0.38
N GLU A 173 -3.51 9.78 -0.21
CA GLU A 173 -4.89 9.86 -0.71
C GLU A 173 -5.08 8.92 -1.92
N LYS A 174 -4.15 8.97 -2.87
CA LYS A 174 -4.15 8.13 -4.07
C LYS A 174 -3.17 6.95 -3.94
N ARG A 175 -3.40 6.10 -2.94
CA ARG A 175 -2.54 4.94 -2.63
C ARG A 175 -2.21 4.05 -3.82
N GLY A 176 -3.15 3.87 -4.75
CA GLY A 176 -2.95 3.05 -5.94
C GLY A 176 -1.85 3.57 -6.87
N LEU A 177 -1.77 4.88 -7.08
CA LEU A 177 -0.74 5.51 -7.92
C LEU A 177 0.63 5.44 -7.24
N VAL A 178 0.69 5.76 -5.95
CA VAL A 178 1.94 5.64 -5.18
C VAL A 178 2.42 4.18 -5.14
N GLY A 179 1.49 3.23 -4.97
CA GLY A 179 1.79 1.79 -5.05
C GLY A 179 2.26 1.34 -6.42
N GLY A 180 1.73 1.93 -7.50
CA GLY A 180 2.19 1.72 -8.87
C GLY A 180 3.65 2.12 -9.05
N TYR A 181 4.02 3.31 -8.57
CA TYR A 181 5.42 3.77 -8.54
C TYR A 181 6.32 2.83 -7.72
N VAL A 182 5.90 2.48 -6.48
CA VAL A 182 6.66 1.53 -5.64
C VAL A 182 6.84 0.18 -6.36
N GLY A 183 5.80 -0.32 -7.03
CA GLY A 183 5.88 -1.51 -7.86
C GLY A 183 6.89 -1.37 -8.98
N ALA A 184 6.87 -0.24 -9.70
CA ALA A 184 7.76 0.03 -10.81
C ALA A 184 9.25 0.03 -10.40
N THR A 185 9.59 0.54 -9.21
CA THR A 185 10.97 0.48 -8.66
C THR A 185 11.52 -0.95 -8.45
N GLY A 186 10.65 -1.98 -8.44
CA GLY A 186 11.03 -3.37 -8.16
C GLY A 186 11.51 -3.60 -6.73
N ILE A 187 11.30 -2.65 -5.82
CA ILE A 187 11.88 -2.70 -4.48
C ILE A 187 11.34 -3.84 -3.62
N VAL A 188 10.06 -4.20 -3.80
CA VAL A 188 9.41 -5.31 -3.08
C VAL A 188 10.13 -6.63 -3.34
N GLU A 189 10.48 -6.91 -4.61
CA GLU A 189 11.22 -8.12 -4.96
C GLU A 189 12.63 -8.12 -4.38
N ARG A 190 13.37 -7.02 -4.56
CA ARG A 190 14.76 -6.89 -4.08
C ARG A 190 14.87 -6.98 -2.56
N LEU A 191 13.94 -6.33 -1.84
CA LEU A 191 13.95 -6.27 -0.39
C LEU A 191 13.39 -7.56 0.24
N LEU A 192 12.17 -7.99 -0.13
CA LEU A 192 11.55 -9.15 0.52
C LEU A 192 12.29 -10.44 0.17
N GLY A 193 12.70 -10.62 -1.08
CA GLY A 193 13.52 -11.76 -1.49
C GLY A 193 14.85 -11.81 -0.75
N GLY A 194 15.55 -10.69 -0.66
CA GLY A 194 16.84 -10.61 0.01
C GLY A 194 16.76 -10.76 1.54
N VAL A 195 15.75 -10.15 2.18
CA VAL A 195 15.52 -10.28 3.63
C VAL A 195 15.18 -11.72 3.99
N ILE A 196 14.24 -12.35 3.27
CA ILE A 196 13.83 -13.72 3.56
C ILE A 196 14.95 -14.70 3.26
N GLY A 197 15.66 -14.53 2.13
CA GLY A 197 16.83 -15.35 1.82
C GLY A 197 17.87 -15.28 2.94
N LYS A 198 18.16 -14.08 3.43
CA LYS A 198 19.10 -13.89 4.54
C LYS A 198 18.60 -14.49 5.85
N MET A 199 17.31 -14.37 6.16
CA MET A 199 16.71 -15.03 7.32
C MET A 199 16.86 -16.56 7.26
N ILE A 200 16.65 -17.16 6.10
CA ILE A 200 16.79 -18.61 5.90
C ILE A 200 18.26 -19.05 6.07
N GLU A 201 19.22 -18.29 5.53
CA GLU A 201 20.66 -18.55 5.74
C GLU A 201 21.04 -18.57 7.23
N GLU A 202 20.43 -17.69 8.02
CA GLU A 202 20.67 -17.56 9.46
C GLU A 202 19.78 -18.52 10.29
N GLY A 203 19.05 -19.43 9.63
CA GLY A 203 18.36 -20.55 10.27
C GLY A 203 16.86 -20.37 10.51
N TRP A 204 16.21 -19.36 9.91
CA TRP A 204 14.75 -19.24 9.95
C TRP A 204 14.09 -20.32 9.10
N ASP A 205 13.24 -21.14 9.72
CA ASP A 205 12.56 -22.28 9.10
C ASP A 205 11.10 -22.00 8.72
N GLY A 206 10.68 -20.73 8.80
CA GLY A 206 9.27 -20.33 8.65
C GLY A 206 8.44 -20.50 9.93
N GLU A 207 9.05 -20.98 11.02
CA GLU A 207 8.47 -21.09 12.36
C GLU A 207 9.23 -20.14 13.34
N GLY A 208 8.50 -19.50 14.26
CA GLY A 208 9.11 -18.57 15.23
C GLY A 208 9.20 -17.10 14.78
N GLY A 209 9.37 -16.20 15.75
CA GLY A 209 9.40 -14.73 15.59
C GLY A 209 8.09 -14.00 15.94
N GLY A 210 7.26 -14.58 16.81
CA GLY A 210 5.92 -14.12 17.17
C GLY A 210 5.78 -13.59 18.61
N GLY A 211 6.81 -12.96 19.18
CA GLY A 211 6.57 -12.00 20.26
C GLY A 211 5.64 -10.94 19.67
N GLY A 212 4.47 -10.74 20.29
CA GLY A 212 3.32 -10.14 19.60
C GLY A 212 3.71 -8.92 18.77
N MET A 213 3.36 -8.92 17.48
CA MET A 213 3.60 -7.83 16.51
C MET A 213 2.84 -6.53 16.85
N GLY A 214 2.54 -6.31 18.13
CA GLY A 214 2.01 -5.08 18.69
C GLY A 214 3.12 -4.30 19.39
N CYS A 215 3.35 -3.08 18.93
CA CYS A 215 4.22 -2.07 19.54
C CYS A 215 5.62 -2.60 19.91
N MET A 216 6.48 -2.76 18.90
CA MET A 216 7.89 -3.08 19.09
C MET A 216 8.56 -1.99 19.94
N GLU A 217 8.85 -2.27 21.21
CA GLU A 217 9.58 -1.36 22.09
C GLU A 217 11.07 -1.44 21.80
N TYR A 218 11.56 -0.53 20.96
CA TYR A 218 12.97 -0.44 20.66
C TYR A 218 13.77 0.02 21.91
N GLY A 219 14.52 -0.89 22.54
CA GLY A 219 15.42 -0.61 23.68
C GLY A 219 16.58 0.36 23.39
N ARG A 220 17.45 0.63 24.37
CA ARG A 220 18.64 1.53 24.21
C ARG A 220 19.95 0.80 23.85
N GLY A 221 19.91 -0.51 23.63
CA GLY A 221 21.09 -1.33 23.30
C GLY A 221 21.22 -1.64 21.80
N GLY A 222 22.33 -2.25 21.41
CA GLY A 222 22.50 -2.81 20.07
C GLY A 222 21.43 -3.86 19.75
N TRP A 223 21.17 -4.05 18.46
CA TRP A 223 20.15 -4.99 17.99
C TRP A 223 20.53 -6.43 18.36
N LYS A 224 19.61 -7.10 19.06
CA LYS A 224 19.72 -8.55 19.26
C LYS A 224 19.22 -9.26 18.02
N GLU A 225 19.76 -10.44 17.76
CA GLU A 225 19.38 -11.28 16.61
C GLU A 225 17.86 -11.52 16.53
N GLU A 226 17.23 -11.87 17.65
CA GLU A 226 15.76 -12.04 17.76
C GLU A 226 14.99 -10.75 17.39
N GLU A 227 15.45 -9.58 17.84
CA GLU A 227 14.83 -8.29 17.53
C GLU A 227 14.92 -7.99 16.03
N VAL A 228 16.01 -8.40 15.36
CA VAL A 228 16.14 -8.20 13.91
C VAL A 228 15.24 -9.15 13.13
N PHE A 229 15.09 -10.41 13.56
CA PHE A 229 14.15 -11.34 12.96
C PHE A 229 12.71 -10.82 13.06
N GLU A 230 12.29 -10.38 14.23
CA GLU A 230 10.96 -9.79 14.42
C GLU A 230 10.76 -8.53 13.56
N LEU A 231 11.79 -7.68 13.42
CA LEU A 231 11.73 -6.50 12.59
C LEU A 231 11.53 -6.87 11.11
N CYS A 232 12.25 -7.88 10.62
CA CYS A 232 12.13 -8.38 9.25
C CYS A 232 10.73 -8.97 8.98
N LEU A 233 10.21 -9.77 9.91
CA LEU A 233 8.85 -10.34 9.82
C LEU A 233 7.77 -9.25 9.85
N ASN A 234 7.97 -8.21 10.66
CA ASN A 234 7.09 -7.04 10.67
C ASN A 234 7.14 -6.29 9.34
N GLY A 235 8.34 -6.04 8.80
CA GLY A 235 8.52 -5.42 7.48
C GLY A 235 7.81 -6.18 6.37
N PHE A 236 7.94 -7.51 6.37
CA PHE A 236 7.21 -8.38 5.43
C PHE A 236 5.69 -8.31 5.63
N THR A 237 5.22 -8.28 6.87
CA THR A 237 3.77 -8.22 7.16
C THR A 237 3.18 -6.88 6.78
N ARG A 238 3.90 -5.77 7.02
CA ARG A 238 3.48 -4.45 6.53
C ARG A 238 3.43 -4.39 5.01
N ALA A 239 4.33 -5.10 4.31
CA ALA A 239 4.23 -5.25 2.86
C ALA A 239 2.93 -5.96 2.43
N LEU A 240 2.53 -7.03 3.13
CA LEU A 240 1.26 -7.71 2.89
C LEU A 240 0.04 -6.81 3.16
N GLU A 241 0.11 -5.94 4.17
CA GLU A 241 -0.99 -5.03 4.51
C GLU A 241 -1.15 -3.88 3.52
N VAL A 242 -0.05 -3.28 3.10
CA VAL A 242 -0.07 -2.03 2.30
C VAL A 242 -0.01 -2.30 0.81
N LEU A 243 0.73 -3.32 0.38
CA LEU A 243 0.99 -3.63 -1.03
C LEU A 243 0.77 -5.13 -1.34
N PRO A 244 -0.39 -5.72 -0.99
CA PRO A 244 -0.65 -7.15 -1.15
C PRO A 244 -0.51 -7.65 -2.60
N GLY A 245 -0.84 -6.80 -3.58
CA GLY A 245 -0.70 -7.12 -5.01
C GLY A 245 0.76 -7.37 -5.40
N LEU A 246 1.67 -6.47 -5.02
CA LEU A 246 3.10 -6.58 -5.31
C LEU A 246 3.74 -7.77 -4.60
N VAL A 247 3.35 -8.04 -3.34
CA VAL A 247 3.85 -9.21 -2.61
C VAL A 247 3.36 -10.50 -3.25
N ARG A 248 2.11 -10.55 -3.73
CA ARG A 248 1.57 -11.71 -4.44
C ARG A 248 2.32 -11.95 -5.75
N GLU A 249 2.55 -10.91 -6.54
CA GLU A 249 3.30 -10.96 -7.79
C GLU A 249 4.73 -11.51 -7.57
N TRP A 250 5.44 -10.97 -6.59
CA TRP A 250 6.76 -11.48 -6.20
C TRP A 250 6.69 -12.93 -5.74
N TRP A 251 5.75 -13.27 -4.85
CA TRP A 251 5.64 -14.63 -4.31
C TRP A 251 5.29 -15.66 -5.39
N THR A 252 4.40 -15.33 -6.34
CA THR A 252 4.08 -16.24 -7.46
C THR A 252 5.25 -16.39 -8.41
N GLY A 253 5.97 -15.30 -8.70
CA GLY A 253 7.16 -15.27 -9.55
C GLY A 253 8.42 -15.90 -8.93
N CYS A 254 8.50 -16.03 -7.61
CA CYS A 254 9.70 -16.51 -6.92
C CYS A 254 10.14 -17.92 -7.38
N GLY A 255 11.37 -18.05 -7.89
CA GLY A 255 11.89 -19.33 -8.38
C GLY A 255 12.31 -20.31 -7.27
N ASP A 256 12.61 -19.81 -6.08
CA ASP A 256 13.08 -20.61 -4.96
C ASP A 256 11.90 -21.25 -4.20
N ARG A 257 11.84 -22.59 -4.24
CA ARG A 257 10.79 -23.36 -3.57
C ARG A 257 10.87 -23.27 -2.04
N GLY A 258 12.09 -23.23 -1.47
CA GLY A 258 12.28 -23.13 -0.02
C GLY A 258 11.79 -21.79 0.51
N VAL A 259 12.11 -20.70 -0.19
CA VAL A 259 11.58 -19.35 0.12
C VAL A 259 10.05 -19.35 0.03
N LYS A 260 9.48 -19.88 -1.05
CA LYS A 260 8.01 -19.95 -1.23
C LYS A 260 7.32 -20.72 -0.09
N GLU A 261 7.87 -21.85 0.32
CA GLU A 261 7.32 -22.71 1.39
C GLU A 261 7.44 -22.04 2.78
N ALA A 262 8.60 -21.44 3.10
CA ALA A 262 8.82 -20.72 4.35
C ALA A 262 7.86 -19.51 4.50
N VAL A 263 7.72 -18.72 3.43
CA VAL A 263 6.77 -17.60 3.39
C VAL A 263 5.33 -18.07 3.57
N LEU A 264 4.93 -19.11 2.85
CA LEU A 264 3.58 -19.66 2.97
C LEU A 264 3.29 -20.12 4.41
N ALA A 265 4.23 -20.83 5.04
CA ALA A 265 4.09 -21.30 6.42
C ALA A 265 3.96 -20.13 7.41
N PHE A 266 4.80 -19.10 7.26
CA PHE A 266 4.73 -17.89 8.09
C PHE A 266 3.38 -17.17 7.94
N VAL A 267 2.92 -16.97 6.71
CA VAL A 267 1.66 -16.28 6.43
C VAL A 267 0.46 -17.05 6.99
N GLU A 268 0.39 -18.36 6.76
CA GLU A 268 -0.71 -19.19 7.25
C GLU A 268 -0.80 -19.26 8.78
N LYS A 269 0.34 -19.21 9.48
CA LYS A 269 0.38 -19.35 10.94
C LYS A 269 0.19 -18.02 11.66
N GLN A 270 0.79 -16.94 11.14
CA GLN A 270 0.95 -15.67 11.85
C GLN A 270 0.40 -14.48 11.04
N ALA A 271 1.03 -14.14 9.91
CA ALA A 271 0.77 -12.85 9.25
C ALA A 271 -0.70 -12.67 8.84
N SER A 272 -1.34 -13.72 8.32
CA SER A 272 -2.75 -13.68 7.90
C SER A 272 -3.70 -13.18 8.99
N LYS A 273 -3.47 -13.58 10.24
CA LYS A 273 -4.29 -13.14 11.39
C LYS A 273 -4.07 -11.66 11.70
N VAL A 274 -2.85 -11.17 11.54
CA VAL A 274 -2.50 -9.76 11.76
C VAL A 274 -3.15 -8.88 10.70
N VAL A 275 -2.96 -9.23 9.41
CA VAL A 275 -3.56 -8.50 8.28
C VAL A 275 -5.08 -8.50 8.38
N LEU A 276 -5.69 -9.65 8.63
CA LEU A 276 -7.15 -9.75 8.79
C LEU A 276 -7.65 -8.99 10.03
N GLY A 277 -6.89 -9.01 11.12
CA GLY A 277 -7.19 -8.23 12.33
C GLY A 277 -7.19 -6.73 12.07
N LYS A 278 -6.25 -6.23 11.26
CA LYS A 278 -6.20 -4.82 10.85
C LYS A 278 -7.38 -4.45 9.95
N GLU A 279 -7.72 -5.30 8.97
CA GLU A 279 -8.90 -5.10 8.12
C GLU A 279 -10.20 -5.07 8.96
N MET A 280 -10.32 -5.96 9.93
CA MET A 280 -11.43 -5.95 10.89
C MET A 280 -11.44 -4.66 11.73
N GLY A 281 -10.26 -4.20 12.17
CA GLY A 281 -10.10 -2.93 12.87
C GLY A 281 -10.60 -1.74 12.06
N LYS A 282 -10.31 -1.70 10.75
CA LYS A 282 -10.84 -0.68 9.83
C LYS A 282 -12.37 -0.74 9.75
N ILE A 283 -12.94 -1.94 9.62
CA ILE A 283 -14.41 -2.13 9.57
C ILE A 283 -15.08 -1.64 10.86
N VAL A 284 -14.53 -2.00 12.02
CA VAL A 284 -15.04 -1.54 13.32
C VAL A 284 -14.89 -0.03 13.48
N GLY A 285 -13.74 0.52 13.05
CA GLY A 285 -13.42 1.95 13.12
C GLY A 285 -14.25 2.84 12.20
N ALA A 286 -14.72 2.32 11.05
CA ALA A 286 -15.57 3.05 10.11
C ALA A 286 -16.89 3.54 10.74
N GLY A 287 -17.38 2.83 11.76
CA GLY A 287 -18.54 3.22 12.55
C GLY A 287 -19.86 3.26 11.76
N ARG A 288 -20.93 3.68 12.43
CA ARG A 288 -22.27 3.72 11.84
C ARG A 288 -22.42 4.80 10.76
N GLU A 289 -21.66 5.89 10.85
CA GLU A 289 -21.74 6.99 9.87
C GLU A 289 -21.30 6.54 8.47
N THR A 290 -20.22 5.76 8.37
CA THR A 290 -19.73 5.24 7.09
C THR A 290 -20.54 4.04 6.62
N LEU A 291 -20.84 3.10 7.53
CA LEU A 291 -21.56 1.87 7.18
C LEU A 291 -23.04 2.12 6.88
N GLY A 292 -23.65 3.17 7.45
CA GLY A 292 -25.08 3.46 7.32
C GLY A 292 -25.93 2.31 7.86
N GLU A 293 -26.84 1.79 7.05
CA GLU A 293 -27.71 0.65 7.38
C GLU A 293 -27.05 -0.72 7.15
N MET A 294 -25.79 -0.75 6.70
CA MET A 294 -25.02 -1.99 6.57
C MET A 294 -24.50 -2.45 7.94
N ASN A 295 -24.85 -3.67 8.34
CA ASN A 295 -24.30 -4.35 9.50
C ASN A 295 -23.17 -5.28 9.07
N VAL A 296 -21.99 -5.17 9.67
CA VAL A 296 -20.86 -6.06 9.39
C VAL A 296 -20.48 -6.81 10.65
N LYS A 297 -20.39 -8.14 10.55
CA LYS A 297 -19.88 -9.04 11.58
C LYS A 297 -18.73 -9.82 11.01
N GLY A 298 -17.72 -10.12 11.79
CA GLY A 298 -16.72 -11.08 11.35
C GLY A 298 -15.89 -11.66 12.47
N SER A 299 -15.09 -12.64 12.10
CA SER A 299 -14.31 -13.45 13.02
C SER A 299 -12.94 -13.71 12.42
N ILE A 300 -11.91 -13.25 13.13
CA ILE A 300 -10.50 -13.51 12.77
C ILE A 300 -10.18 -15.01 12.87
N VAL A 301 -10.87 -15.73 13.77
CA VAL A 301 -10.65 -17.17 13.99
C VAL A 301 -11.16 -18.00 12.82
N SER A 302 -12.35 -17.71 12.30
CA SER A 302 -12.91 -18.41 11.13
C SER A 302 -12.44 -17.83 9.81
N GLY A 303 -11.93 -16.59 9.80
CA GLY A 303 -11.61 -15.88 8.57
C GLY A 303 -12.84 -15.37 7.81
N GLU A 304 -14.02 -15.35 8.44
CA GLU A 304 -15.28 -15.04 7.77
C GLU A 304 -15.81 -13.67 8.20
N ILE A 305 -16.22 -12.88 7.22
CA ILE A 305 -16.79 -11.54 7.36
C ILE A 305 -18.13 -11.54 6.64
N THR A 306 -19.20 -11.32 7.38
CA THR A 306 -20.57 -11.26 6.86
C THR A 306 -21.06 -9.82 6.94
N ALA A 307 -21.43 -9.26 5.78
CA ALA A 307 -22.11 -7.98 5.70
C ALA A 307 -23.58 -8.20 5.31
N THR A 308 -24.44 -7.46 5.99
CA THR A 308 -25.89 -7.52 5.83
C THR A 308 -26.41 -6.11 5.60
N TYR A 309 -27.26 -5.93 4.60
CA TYR A 309 -27.89 -4.66 4.27
C TYR A 309 -29.39 -4.88 4.11
N VAL A 310 -30.20 -4.04 4.74
CA VAL A 310 -31.67 -4.17 4.70
C VAL A 310 -32.25 -3.00 3.93
N GLN A 311 -32.97 -3.31 2.84
CA GLN A 311 -33.67 -2.32 2.01
C GLN A 311 -35.08 -2.84 1.71
N ASP A 312 -36.10 -2.03 1.98
CA ASP A 312 -37.52 -2.36 1.74
C ASP A 312 -37.95 -3.73 2.31
N GLU A 313 -37.55 -4.03 3.56
CA GLU A 313 -37.80 -5.31 4.25
C GLU A 313 -37.09 -6.54 3.64
N VAL A 314 -36.27 -6.35 2.59
CA VAL A 314 -35.43 -7.40 2.02
C VAL A 314 -34.03 -7.34 2.63
N GLU A 315 -33.60 -8.44 3.24
CA GLU A 315 -32.24 -8.60 3.75
C GLU A 315 -31.31 -9.11 2.65
N LEU A 316 -30.34 -8.29 2.28
CA LEU A 316 -29.24 -8.64 1.37
C LEU A 316 -28.01 -9.00 2.18
N CYS A 317 -27.30 -10.05 1.77
CA CYS A 317 -26.21 -10.62 2.55
C CYS A 317 -25.06 -11.05 1.64
N VAL A 318 -23.84 -10.71 2.06
CA VAL A 318 -22.60 -11.18 1.44
C VAL A 318 -21.63 -11.68 2.51
N VAL A 319 -20.95 -12.78 2.21
CA VAL A 319 -19.93 -13.38 3.06
C VAL A 319 -18.60 -13.37 2.32
N VAL A 320 -17.60 -12.72 2.91
CA VAL A 320 -16.20 -12.73 2.47
C VAL A 320 -15.43 -13.69 3.37
N LYS A 321 -14.80 -14.69 2.76
CA LYS A 321 -14.00 -15.70 3.45
C LYS A 321 -12.53 -15.57 3.08
N ALA A 322 -11.73 -15.16 4.06
CA ALA A 322 -10.30 -15.07 3.96
C ALA A 322 -9.66 -16.47 4.04
N PRO A 323 -8.77 -16.84 3.10
CA PRO A 323 -8.02 -18.09 3.19
C PRO A 323 -6.99 -18.02 4.32
N LYS A 324 -6.48 -19.18 4.76
CA LYS A 324 -5.38 -19.23 5.74
C LYS A 324 -4.17 -18.42 5.28
N ALA A 325 -3.85 -18.48 3.99
CA ALA A 325 -2.77 -17.73 3.37
C ALA A 325 -3.21 -16.33 2.88
N PHE A 326 -4.12 -15.64 3.56
CA PHE A 326 -4.48 -14.25 3.23
C PHE A 326 -3.31 -13.31 3.58
N PRO A 327 -2.99 -12.29 2.75
CA PRO A 327 -3.58 -11.97 1.46
C PRO A 327 -2.91 -12.66 0.26
N LEU A 328 -1.92 -13.56 0.42
CA LEU A 328 -1.25 -14.28 -0.69
C LEU A 328 -2.20 -15.12 -1.56
N ARG A 329 -3.31 -15.58 -0.99
CA ARG A 329 -4.42 -16.19 -1.74
C ARG A 329 -5.65 -15.29 -1.71
N ASN A 330 -6.43 -15.36 -2.78
CA ASN A 330 -7.64 -14.56 -2.93
C ASN A 330 -8.70 -14.97 -1.92
N VAL A 331 -9.48 -14.00 -1.48
CA VAL A 331 -10.68 -14.22 -0.67
C VAL A 331 -11.78 -14.84 -1.53
N GLU A 332 -12.63 -15.64 -0.90
CA GLU A 332 -13.82 -16.20 -1.53
C GLU A 332 -15.02 -15.33 -1.15
N VAL A 333 -15.85 -14.95 -2.14
CA VAL A 333 -17.07 -14.16 -1.91
C VAL A 333 -18.30 -15.00 -2.19
N ASP A 334 -19.17 -15.15 -1.19
CA ASP A 334 -20.47 -15.81 -1.28
C ASP A 334 -21.60 -14.79 -1.06
N ALA A 335 -22.32 -14.48 -2.13
CA ALA A 335 -23.49 -13.59 -2.12
C ALA A 335 -24.81 -14.35 -2.36
N SER A 336 -24.82 -15.68 -2.13
CA SER A 336 -26.00 -16.53 -2.38
C SER A 336 -27.06 -16.50 -1.27
N ARG A 337 -26.74 -15.93 -0.11
CA ARG A 337 -27.54 -16.05 1.12
C ARG A 337 -28.57 -14.92 1.35
N GLY A 338 -28.64 -13.93 0.47
CA GLY A 338 -29.56 -12.78 0.59
C GLY A 338 -30.89 -12.95 -0.17
N GLY A 339 -31.91 -12.19 0.21
CA GLY A 339 -33.23 -12.17 -0.40
C GLY A 339 -33.32 -11.51 -1.79
N GLY A 340 -32.19 -11.12 -2.39
CA GLY A 340 -32.15 -10.63 -3.76
C GLY A 340 -32.49 -11.72 -4.78
N SER A 341 -32.81 -11.33 -6.01
CA SER A 341 -32.95 -12.33 -7.08
C SER A 341 -31.62 -13.07 -7.28
N GLY A 342 -31.66 -14.37 -7.64
CA GLY A 342 -30.44 -15.16 -7.80
C GLY A 342 -29.43 -14.56 -8.79
N GLY A 343 -29.89 -13.80 -9.78
CA GLY A 343 -29.03 -13.06 -10.71
C GLY A 343 -28.30 -11.87 -10.07
N GLN A 344 -28.95 -11.14 -9.15
CA GLN A 344 -28.34 -10.00 -8.44
C GLN A 344 -27.23 -10.45 -7.50
N GLY A 345 -27.46 -11.51 -6.72
CA GLY A 345 -26.45 -12.06 -5.82
C GLY A 345 -25.16 -12.48 -6.54
N ILE A 346 -25.30 -13.23 -7.66
CA ILE A 346 -24.15 -13.62 -8.49
C ILE A 346 -23.40 -12.38 -9.00
N ARG A 347 -24.13 -11.36 -9.45
CA ARG A 347 -23.56 -10.15 -10.02
C ARG A 347 -22.75 -9.35 -8.99
N TRP A 348 -23.30 -9.15 -7.80
CA TRP A 348 -22.60 -8.46 -6.71
C TRP A 348 -21.40 -9.26 -6.20
N GLY A 349 -21.49 -10.58 -6.15
CA GLY A 349 -20.36 -11.45 -5.81
C GLY A 349 -19.21 -11.35 -6.82
N LEU A 350 -19.51 -11.30 -8.12
CA LEU A 350 -18.51 -11.08 -9.17
C LEU A 350 -17.84 -9.71 -9.05
N MET A 351 -18.63 -8.64 -8.85
CA MET A 351 -18.13 -7.29 -8.65
C MET A 351 -17.18 -7.22 -7.44
N MET A 352 -17.56 -7.80 -6.30
CA MET A 352 -16.71 -7.83 -5.11
C MET A 352 -15.43 -8.63 -5.34
N ASN A 353 -15.50 -9.78 -6.01
CA ASN A 353 -14.31 -10.55 -6.38
C ASN A 353 -13.36 -9.73 -7.25
N CYS A 354 -13.88 -9.01 -8.26
CA CYS A 354 -13.05 -8.12 -9.07
C CYS A 354 -12.41 -7.02 -8.23
N SER A 355 -13.18 -6.36 -7.36
CA SER A 355 -12.66 -5.29 -6.48
C SER A 355 -11.55 -5.78 -5.55
N LEU A 356 -11.71 -6.96 -4.95
CA LEU A 356 -10.75 -7.55 -4.01
C LEU A 356 -9.51 -8.14 -4.69
N GLN A 357 -9.56 -8.38 -6.00
CA GLN A 357 -8.46 -8.93 -6.78
C GLN A 357 -7.68 -7.87 -7.57
N GLN A 358 -8.37 -6.85 -8.09
CA GLN A 358 -7.81 -5.84 -9.00
C GLN A 358 -7.42 -4.54 -8.28
N GLY A 359 -8.00 -4.27 -7.12
CA GLY A 359 -7.92 -2.96 -6.47
C GLY A 359 -6.81 -2.81 -5.43
N SER A 360 -6.37 -1.56 -5.25
CA SER A 360 -5.57 -1.07 -4.12
C SER A 360 -6.39 -0.92 -2.81
N GLY A 361 -7.62 -1.45 -2.77
CA GLY A 361 -8.58 -1.28 -1.69
C GLY A 361 -8.67 -2.51 -0.77
N GLY A 362 -8.97 -2.27 0.51
CA GLY A 362 -9.13 -3.33 1.51
C GLY A 362 -10.52 -4.00 1.47
N ILE A 363 -10.78 -4.89 2.42
CA ILE A 363 -12.08 -5.56 2.56
C ILE A 363 -13.18 -4.52 2.85
N LEU A 364 -12.89 -3.51 3.67
CA LEU A 364 -13.82 -2.41 3.94
C LEU A 364 -14.23 -1.68 2.65
N ASP A 365 -13.27 -1.36 1.78
CA ASP A 365 -13.56 -0.62 0.55
C ASP A 365 -14.46 -1.40 -0.39
N ALA A 366 -14.27 -2.72 -0.46
CA ALA A 366 -15.12 -3.62 -1.23
C ALA A 366 -16.53 -3.75 -0.64
N LEU A 367 -16.66 -3.76 0.69
CA LEU A 367 -17.97 -3.77 1.37
C LEU A 367 -18.74 -2.46 1.16
N LEU A 368 -18.04 -1.32 1.23
CA LEU A 368 -18.65 -0.01 0.93
C LEU A 368 -19.06 0.07 -0.54
N LEU A 369 -18.21 -0.38 -1.46
CA LEU A 369 -18.55 -0.46 -2.88
C LEU A 369 -19.79 -1.35 -3.11
N TRP A 370 -19.89 -2.47 -2.41
CA TRP A 370 -21.05 -3.36 -2.48
C TRP A 370 -22.34 -2.66 -2.05
N LYS A 371 -22.34 -2.00 -0.89
CA LYS A 371 -23.46 -1.19 -0.41
C LYS A 371 -23.85 -0.10 -1.41
N ASP A 372 -22.88 0.70 -1.86
CA ASP A 372 -23.15 1.84 -2.75
C ASP A 372 -23.72 1.38 -4.11
N ASN A 373 -23.32 0.19 -4.59
CA ASN A 373 -23.88 -0.41 -5.79
C ASN A 373 -25.32 -0.88 -5.58
N ILE A 374 -25.66 -1.44 -4.42
CA ILE A 374 -27.04 -1.78 -4.08
C ILE A 374 -27.88 -0.51 -4.09
N GLU A 375 -27.45 0.53 -3.37
CA GLU A 375 -28.17 1.81 -3.30
C GLU A 375 -28.42 2.40 -4.70
N ALA A 376 -27.39 2.44 -5.55
CA ALA A 376 -27.52 2.94 -6.91
C ALA A 376 -28.43 2.08 -7.81
N GLU A 377 -28.50 0.77 -7.56
CA GLU A 377 -29.43 -0.12 -8.28
C GLU A 377 -30.88 0.17 -7.88
N TYR A 378 -31.14 0.43 -6.61
CA TYR A 378 -32.45 0.87 -6.12
C TYR A 378 -32.85 2.27 -6.62
N GLU A 379 -31.87 3.14 -6.93
CA GLU A 379 -32.11 4.40 -7.66
C GLU A 379 -32.48 4.19 -9.14
N GLY A 380 -32.44 2.95 -9.65
CA GLY A 380 -32.76 2.60 -11.03
C GLY A 380 -31.59 2.79 -12.01
N VAL A 381 -30.35 2.86 -11.52
CA VAL A 381 -29.16 2.92 -12.39
C VAL A 381 -28.82 1.51 -12.87
N GLU A 382 -28.71 1.33 -14.17
CA GLU A 382 -28.30 0.05 -14.76
C GLU A 382 -26.78 -0.17 -14.61
N PRO A 383 -26.33 -1.41 -14.33
CA PRO A 383 -24.90 -1.72 -14.23
C PRO A 383 -24.21 -1.66 -15.59
N CYS A 384 -22.90 -1.44 -15.58
CA CYS A 384 -22.07 -1.63 -16.75
C CYS A 384 -22.06 -3.11 -17.17
N PRO A 385 -22.39 -3.45 -18.44
CA PRO A 385 -22.41 -4.85 -18.89
C PRO A 385 -21.05 -5.56 -18.94
N ILE A 386 -19.93 -4.82 -18.80
CA ILE A 386 -18.58 -5.37 -18.87
C ILE A 386 -18.11 -5.85 -17.49
N CYS A 387 -18.18 -4.97 -16.49
CA CYS A 387 -17.71 -5.28 -15.12
C CYS A 387 -18.85 -5.66 -14.17
N TYR A 388 -20.11 -5.60 -14.64
CA TYR A 388 -21.31 -5.90 -13.88
C TYR A 388 -21.57 -5.03 -12.64
N ALA A 389 -20.83 -3.91 -12.52
CA ALA A 389 -20.97 -2.94 -11.45
C ALA A 389 -21.61 -1.65 -11.96
N ILE A 390 -22.37 -0.96 -11.10
CA ILE A 390 -22.82 0.41 -11.31
C ILE A 390 -21.69 1.38 -10.97
N LEU A 391 -21.05 1.24 -9.82
CA LEU A 391 -19.84 2.00 -9.49
C LEU A 391 -18.61 1.18 -9.84
N HIS A 392 -17.74 1.74 -10.67
CA HIS A 392 -16.49 1.07 -11.06
C HIS A 392 -15.59 0.85 -9.83
N PRO A 393 -14.96 -0.34 -9.67
CA PRO A 393 -14.09 -0.62 -8.52
C PRO A 393 -12.97 0.40 -8.30
N ASP A 394 -12.25 0.77 -9.36
CA ASP A 394 -11.14 1.74 -9.28
C ASP A 394 -11.63 3.20 -9.23
N THR A 395 -12.42 3.64 -10.21
CA THR A 395 -12.71 5.07 -10.39
C THR A 395 -13.93 5.56 -9.62
N ARG A 396 -14.70 4.66 -8.99
CA ARG A 396 -15.99 4.95 -8.34
C ARG A 396 -17.00 5.68 -9.24
N SER A 397 -16.80 5.68 -10.56
CA SER A 397 -17.67 6.39 -11.51
C SER A 397 -18.87 5.55 -11.91
N LYS A 398 -20.04 6.18 -12.16
CA LYS A 398 -21.22 5.55 -12.77
C LYS A 398 -21.02 5.31 -14.29
N PRO A 399 -21.75 4.40 -14.94
CA PRO A 399 -21.64 4.15 -16.37
C PRO A 399 -22.22 5.34 -17.14
N GLY A 400 -21.40 5.97 -17.99
CA GLY A 400 -21.77 7.22 -18.68
C GLY A 400 -21.63 7.17 -20.20
N LEU A 401 -20.87 6.22 -20.75
CA LEU A 401 -20.73 6.06 -22.19
C LEU A 401 -21.86 5.18 -22.72
N GLU A 402 -22.77 5.77 -23.47
CA GLU A 402 -23.93 5.08 -24.03
C GLU A 402 -23.69 4.61 -25.47
N CYS A 403 -24.04 3.36 -25.77
CA CYS A 403 -24.10 2.88 -27.15
C CYS A 403 -25.31 3.47 -27.87
N LYS A 404 -25.09 4.23 -28.95
CA LYS A 404 -26.18 4.86 -29.74
C LYS A 404 -27.15 3.87 -30.39
N THR A 405 -26.78 2.59 -30.54
CA THR A 405 -27.64 1.57 -31.14
C THR A 405 -28.49 0.85 -30.10
N CYS A 406 -27.89 0.35 -29.03
CA CYS A 406 -28.57 -0.49 -28.03
C CYS A 406 -28.85 0.20 -26.70
N HIS A 407 -28.43 1.46 -26.52
CA HIS A 407 -28.63 2.30 -25.33
C HIS A 407 -28.06 1.79 -24.00
N ASN A 408 -27.40 0.63 -23.99
CA ASN A 408 -26.57 0.18 -22.86
C ASN A 408 -25.46 1.20 -22.54
N LYS A 409 -25.23 1.43 -21.24
CA LYS A 409 -24.21 2.34 -20.71
C LYS A 409 -23.02 1.59 -20.13
N PHE A 410 -21.84 2.13 -20.35
CA PHE A 410 -20.56 1.55 -19.93
C PHE A 410 -19.74 2.55 -19.13
N HIS A 411 -18.90 2.05 -18.22
CA HIS A 411 -17.79 2.86 -17.69
C HIS A 411 -16.78 3.12 -18.80
N LYS A 412 -16.21 4.33 -18.80
CA LYS A 412 -15.18 4.70 -19.78
C LYS A 412 -14.00 3.74 -19.75
N ARG A 413 -13.47 3.45 -18.55
CA ARG A 413 -12.35 2.52 -18.34
C ARG A 413 -12.64 1.11 -18.84
N CYS A 414 -13.78 0.52 -18.46
CA CYS A 414 -14.16 -0.81 -18.93
C CYS A 414 -14.27 -0.91 -20.45
N LEU A 415 -14.88 0.09 -21.09
CA LEU A 415 -15.08 0.07 -22.54
C LEU A 415 -13.76 0.23 -23.30
N VAL A 416 -12.89 1.13 -22.83
CA VAL A 416 -11.54 1.32 -23.39
C VAL A 416 -10.71 0.04 -23.27
N GLN A 417 -10.64 -0.55 -22.06
CA GLN A 417 -9.92 -1.80 -21.83
C GLN A 417 -10.48 -2.95 -22.68
N TRP A 418 -11.81 -3.05 -22.83
CA TRP A 418 -12.43 -4.04 -23.69
C TRP A 418 -12.01 -3.88 -25.15
N PHE A 419 -12.02 -2.65 -25.67
CA PHE A 419 -11.61 -2.35 -27.04
C PHE A 419 -10.14 -2.69 -27.31
N GLN A 420 -9.26 -2.40 -26.36
CA GLN A 420 -7.84 -2.77 -26.43
C GLN A 420 -7.67 -4.30 -26.41
N GLN A 421 -8.26 -4.99 -25.43
CA GLN A 421 -8.11 -6.44 -25.28
C GLN A 421 -8.67 -7.23 -26.46
N LYS A 422 -9.76 -6.74 -27.07
CA LYS A 422 -10.41 -7.40 -28.22
C LYS A 422 -10.00 -6.83 -29.57
N GLN A 423 -9.16 -5.79 -29.59
CA GLN A 423 -8.73 -5.09 -30.82
C GLN A 423 -9.93 -4.71 -31.70
N THR A 424 -10.96 -4.10 -31.11
CA THR A 424 -12.23 -3.74 -31.77
C THR A 424 -12.81 -2.47 -31.17
N ASN A 425 -13.65 -1.75 -31.92
CA ASN A 425 -14.50 -0.66 -31.40
C ASN A 425 -15.99 -1.05 -31.36
N ALA A 426 -16.30 -2.33 -31.52
CA ALA A 426 -17.67 -2.83 -31.55
C ALA A 426 -18.25 -2.99 -30.14
N CYS A 427 -19.49 -2.54 -29.95
CA CYS A 427 -20.26 -2.72 -28.72
C CYS A 427 -20.30 -4.19 -28.31
N VAL A 428 -19.99 -4.48 -27.05
CA VAL A 428 -20.00 -5.84 -26.48
C VAL A 428 -21.36 -6.53 -26.64
N ILE A 429 -22.45 -5.74 -26.66
CA ILE A 429 -23.82 -6.23 -26.73
C ILE A 429 -24.32 -6.37 -28.17
N CYS A 430 -24.29 -5.29 -28.95
CA CYS A 430 -24.92 -5.26 -30.28
C CYS A 430 -23.93 -5.35 -31.46
N GLN A 431 -22.63 -5.44 -31.18
CA GLN A 431 -21.55 -5.54 -32.17
C GLN A 431 -21.50 -4.37 -33.18
N GLN A 432 -22.17 -3.25 -32.89
CA GLN A 432 -22.09 -2.03 -33.70
C GLN A 432 -20.94 -1.13 -33.22
N PRO A 433 -20.27 -0.38 -34.11
CA PRO A 433 -19.19 0.52 -33.72
C PRO A 433 -19.62 1.58 -32.71
N ILE A 434 -18.81 1.80 -31.67
CA ILE A 434 -18.96 2.91 -30.72
C ILE A 434 -17.81 3.89 -30.93
N GLU A 435 -18.14 5.16 -31.14
CA GLU A 435 -17.16 6.24 -31.20
C GLU A 435 -16.91 6.81 -29.80
N ILE A 436 -15.68 6.70 -29.30
CA ILE A 436 -15.24 7.38 -28.06
C ILE A 436 -14.55 8.68 -28.46
N ALA A 437 -15.14 9.82 -28.13
CA ALA A 437 -14.50 11.11 -28.35
C ALA A 437 -13.23 11.20 -27.50
N HIS A 438 -12.06 11.17 -28.14
CA HIS A 438 -10.80 11.44 -27.46
C HIS A 438 -10.76 12.94 -27.19
N GLY A 439 -10.73 13.33 -25.91
CA GLY A 439 -10.52 14.72 -25.55
C GLY A 439 -9.18 15.18 -26.13
N LYS A 440 -9.17 16.30 -26.85
CA LYS A 440 -7.93 16.94 -27.29
C LYS A 440 -7.09 17.28 -26.05
N ARG A 441 -6.05 16.50 -25.74
CA ARG A 441 -4.94 16.98 -24.93
C ARG A 441 -4.04 17.79 -25.87
N GLY A 442 -3.88 19.08 -25.57
CA GLY A 442 -3.01 19.98 -26.31
C GLY A 442 -1.58 19.47 -26.26
N ARG A 443 -0.90 19.59 -27.40
CA ARG A 443 0.55 19.44 -27.52
C ARG A 443 1.30 20.39 -26.59
#